data_AF-A0A8T9BID5-F1
#
_entry.id   AF-A0A8T9BID5-F1
#
_cell.length_a   1.000
_cell.length_b   1.000
_cell.length_c   1.000
_cell.angle_alpha   90.00
_cell.angle_beta   90.00
_cell.angle_gamma   90.00
#
_symmetry.space_group_name_H-M   'P 1'
#
loop_
_entity.id
_entity.type
_entity.pdbx_description
1 polymer ?
#
loop_
_entity_poly.entity_id
_entity_poly.type
_entity_poly.pdbx_seq_one_letter_code
_entity_poly.pdbx_strand_id
1 'polypeptide(L)'
;MAEERPKKQWIMNAFAIFSPGHLAPGQWKHPEDRAGDYTDLTYWTDLAKTLEAGKFHGLFLADHLGIYDVYKGPGNSAPALESGAQFPIGDPL
;
A
#
# COMPACT_ATOMS: atom_id res chain seq x y z
N MET A 1 -17.94 -44.31 -4.87
CA MET A 1 -17.20 -43.28 -5.63
C MET A 1 -17.20 -42.03 -4.77
N ALA A 2 -16.05 -41.65 -4.19
CA ALA A 2 -15.98 -40.41 -3.41
C ALA A 2 -15.99 -39.23 -4.38
N GLU A 3 -16.92 -38.29 -4.19
CA GLU A 3 -17.06 -37.09 -5.01
C GLU A 3 -15.84 -36.19 -4.81
N GLU A 4 -15.11 -35.88 -5.88
CA GLU A 4 -13.91 -35.06 -5.85
C GLU A 4 -14.33 -33.60 -5.59
N ARG A 5 -14.02 -33.08 -4.39
CA ARG A 5 -14.38 -31.70 -4.05
C ARG A 5 -13.50 -30.72 -4.84
N PRO A 6 -14.08 -29.67 -5.44
CA PRO A 6 -13.30 -28.68 -6.19
C PRO A 6 -12.24 -28.04 -5.29
N LYS A 7 -11.02 -27.90 -5.83
CA LYS A 7 -9.88 -27.33 -5.10
C LYS A 7 -10.17 -25.86 -4.78
N LYS A 8 -10.15 -25.53 -3.48
CA LYS A 8 -10.33 -24.15 -3.00
C LYS A 8 -9.27 -23.24 -3.63
N GLN A 9 -9.74 -22.19 -4.30
CA GLN A 9 -8.87 -21.17 -4.88
C GLN A 9 -8.49 -20.13 -3.81
N TRP A 10 -7.28 -19.59 -3.92
CA TRP A 10 -6.83 -18.50 -3.06
C TRP A 10 -7.37 -17.18 -3.59
N ILE A 11 -7.83 -16.33 -2.68
CA ILE A 11 -8.15 -14.93 -2.99
C ILE A 11 -6.87 -14.13 -2.75
N MET A 12 -6.43 -13.39 -3.76
CA MET A 12 -5.20 -12.61 -3.74
C MET A 12 -5.53 -11.14 -3.99
N ASN A 13 -5.28 -10.30 -2.99
CA ASN A 13 -5.41 -8.86 -3.11
C ASN A 13 -4.04 -8.20 -2.95
N ALA A 14 -3.76 -7.17 -3.74
CA ALA A 14 -2.64 -6.29 -3.48
C ALA A 14 -3.03 -5.27 -2.42
N PHE A 15 -2.14 -4.99 -1.48
CA PHE A 15 -2.43 -4.11 -0.35
C PHE A 15 -1.58 -2.85 -0.43
N ALA A 16 -2.24 -1.71 -0.66
CA ALA A 16 -1.59 -0.42 -0.87
C ALA A 16 -2.29 0.67 -0.04
N ILE A 17 -1.69 1.87 -0.04
CA ILE A 17 -2.18 3.07 0.62
C ILE A 17 -1.78 4.27 -0.24
N PHE A 18 -2.57 5.34 -0.25
CA PHE A 18 -2.24 6.57 -0.98
C PHE A 18 -1.16 7.37 -0.22
N SER A 19 0.04 6.82 -0.09
CA SER A 19 1.17 7.42 0.64
C SER A 19 2.48 6.82 0.14
N PRO A 20 3.63 7.52 0.30
CA PRO A 20 4.92 7.03 -0.16
C PRO A 20 5.42 5.78 0.57
N GLY A 21 4.93 5.51 1.79
CA GLY A 21 5.28 4.30 2.55
C GLY A 21 4.08 3.70 3.28
N HIS A 22 3.90 2.38 3.16
CA HIS A 22 2.81 1.64 3.80
C HIS A 22 3.27 0.83 5.01
N LEU A 23 3.87 -0.34 4.75
CA LEU A 23 4.30 -1.31 5.77
C LEU A 23 5.81 -1.34 5.96
N ALA A 24 6.56 -0.69 5.05
CA ALA A 24 8.01 -0.65 5.06
C ALA A 24 8.53 0.80 5.02
N PRO A 25 8.56 1.51 6.16
CA PRO A 25 9.03 2.90 6.23
C PRO A 25 10.46 3.04 5.69
N GLY A 26 10.68 4.06 4.85
CA GLY A 26 11.97 4.35 4.24
C GLY A 26 12.34 3.54 2.99
N GLN A 27 11.63 2.44 2.66
CA GLN A 27 11.94 1.66 1.45
C GLN A 27 11.72 2.43 0.15
N TRP A 28 10.84 3.43 0.15
CA TRP A 28 10.60 4.35 -0.98
C TRP A 28 11.86 5.06 -1.48
N LYS A 29 12.94 5.10 -0.69
CA LYS A 29 14.25 5.66 -1.09
C LYS A 29 15.08 4.71 -1.96
N HIS A 30 14.68 3.44 -2.07
CA HIS A 30 15.38 2.48 -2.92
C HIS A 30 15.26 2.91 -4.40
N PRO A 31 16.34 2.86 -5.20
CA PRO A 31 16.32 3.37 -6.57
C PRO A 31 15.30 2.72 -7.52
N GLU A 32 14.84 1.52 -7.18
CA GLU A 32 13.84 0.77 -7.95
C GLU A 32 12.42 0.90 -7.40
N ASP A 33 12.27 1.53 -6.22
CA ASP A 33 10.97 1.75 -5.62
C ASP A 33 10.29 2.97 -6.26
N ARG A 34 9.03 2.80 -6.66
CA ARG A 34 8.22 3.84 -7.30
C ARG A 34 7.11 4.38 -6.39
N ALA A 35 7.00 3.92 -5.14
CA ALA A 35 5.98 4.38 -4.20
C ALA A 35 6.05 5.89 -3.93
N GLY A 36 7.21 6.52 -4.13
CA GLY A 36 7.33 7.99 -4.11
C GLY A 36 6.49 8.71 -5.17
N ASP A 37 6.14 8.03 -6.27
CA ASP A 37 5.31 8.56 -7.36
C ASP A 37 3.80 8.45 -7.06
N TYR A 38 3.38 8.11 -5.84
CA TYR A 38 1.97 7.84 -5.50
C TYR A 38 0.98 8.99 -5.81
N THR A 39 1.46 10.22 -5.99
CA THR A 39 0.61 11.36 -6.42
C THR A 39 0.38 11.42 -7.93
N ASP A 40 1.12 10.62 -8.71
CA ASP A 40 0.92 10.48 -10.16
C ASP A 40 -0.18 9.44 -10.42
N LEU A 41 -1.20 9.81 -11.19
CA LEU A 41 -2.25 8.89 -11.61
C LEU A 41 -1.69 7.69 -12.41
N THR A 42 -0.60 7.89 -13.15
CA THR A 42 -0.01 6.81 -13.96
C THR A 42 0.49 5.66 -13.08
N TYR A 43 1.04 5.95 -11.90
CA TYR A 43 1.45 4.96 -10.90
C TYR A 43 0.31 3.98 -10.59
N TRP A 44 -0.88 4.51 -10.30
CA TRP A 44 -2.07 3.71 -9.97
C TRP A 44 -2.62 2.95 -11.17
N THR A 45 -2.68 3.57 -12.35
CA THR A 45 -3.18 2.89 -13.55
C THR A 45 -2.26 1.77 -14.02
N ASP A 46 -0.95 1.90 -13.85
CA ASP A 46 0.03 0.86 -14.18
C ASP A 46 0.04 -0.26 -13.15
N LEU A 47 -0.14 0.06 -11.87
CA LEU A 47 -0.40 -0.95 -10.84
C LEU A 47 -1.65 -1.76 -11.18
N ALA A 48 -2.77 -1.11 -11.51
CA ALA A 48 -4.02 -1.80 -11.87
C ALA A 48 -3.83 -2.78 -13.04
N LYS A 49 -3.20 -2.34 -14.14
CA LYS A 49 -2.88 -3.20 -15.29
C LYS A 49 -2.02 -4.39 -14.90
N THR A 50 -1.02 -4.17 -14.03
CA THR A 50 -0.12 -5.24 -13.54
C THR A 50 -0.88 -6.27 -12.73
N LEU A 51 -1.79 -5.83 -11.84
CA LEU A 51 -2.63 -6.71 -11.02
C LEU A 51 -3.63 -7.51 -11.85
N GLU A 52 -4.26 -6.88 -12.86
CA GLU A 52 -5.14 -7.57 -13.80
C GLU A 52 -4.39 -8.64 -14.60
N ALA A 53 -3.21 -8.33 -15.14
CA ALA A 53 -2.37 -9.31 -15.83
C ALA A 53 -1.94 -10.47 -14.90
N GLY A 54 -1.72 -10.19 -13.62
CA GLY A 54 -1.41 -11.16 -12.57
C GLY A 54 -2.62 -11.94 -12.04
N LYS A 55 -3.84 -11.66 -12.51
CA LYS A 55 -5.10 -12.28 -12.03
C LYS A 55 -5.35 -12.07 -10.54
N PHE A 56 -4.93 -10.94 -9.99
CA PHE A 56 -5.32 -10.53 -8.64
C PHE A 56 -6.84 -10.28 -8.58
N HIS A 57 -7.43 -10.55 -7.43
CA HIS A 57 -8.86 -10.39 -7.19
C HIS A 57 -9.23 -8.93 -6.91
N GLY A 58 -8.27 -8.15 -6.41
CA GLY A 58 -8.50 -6.73 -6.15
C GLY A 58 -7.25 -6.00 -5.67
N LEU A 59 -7.37 -4.68 -5.69
CA LEU A 59 -6.50 -3.75 -4.99
C LEU A 59 -7.24 -3.30 -3.72
N PHE A 60 -6.66 -3.58 -2.56
CA PHE A 60 -7.16 -3.11 -1.28
C PHE A 60 -6.38 -1.85 -0.89
N LEU A 61 -7.08 -0.73 -0.77
CA LEU A 61 -6.52 0.56 -0.35
C LEU A 61 -6.84 0.80 1.13
N ALA A 62 -5.79 0.86 1.96
CA ALA A 62 -5.90 1.34 3.33
C ALA A 62 -6.05 2.87 3.38
N ASP A 63 -6.53 3.38 4.50
CA ASP A 63 -6.57 4.81 4.80
C ASP A 63 -6.61 5.08 6.31
N HIS A 64 -6.20 6.29 6.71
CA HIS A 64 -6.31 6.85 8.06
C HIS A 64 -6.21 8.37 8.02
N LEU A 65 -6.81 9.04 9.00
CA LEU A 65 -6.91 10.51 9.05
C LEU A 65 -5.83 11.18 9.92
N GLY A 66 -4.90 10.41 10.47
CA GLY A 66 -3.94 10.87 11.48
C GLY A 66 -2.49 10.72 11.03
N ILE A 67 -1.56 11.12 11.90
CA ILE A 67 -0.15 10.81 11.75
C ILE A 67 0.31 10.02 12.97
N TYR A 68 1.24 9.08 12.77
CA TYR A 68 1.86 8.37 13.89
C TYR A 68 2.76 9.31 14.69
N ASP A 69 2.37 9.62 15.93
CA ASP A 69 3.00 10.65 16.76
C ASP A 69 3.33 10.21 18.20
N VAL A 70 3.25 8.91 18.48
CA VAL A 70 3.48 8.35 19.84
C VAL A 70 4.95 8.07 20.11
N TYR A 71 5.70 7.66 19.07
CA TYR A 71 7.08 7.21 19.23
C TYR A 71 8.02 8.37 19.62
N LYS A 72 8.78 8.18 20.70
CA LYS A 72 9.63 9.19 21.36
C LYS A 72 8.87 10.38 22.00
N GLY A 73 7.60 10.17 22.37
CA GLY A 73 6.81 11.11 23.17
C GLY A 73 5.54 11.54 22.43
N PRO A 74 4.45 11.88 23.15
CA PRO A 74 3.19 12.28 22.52
C PRO A 74 3.36 13.51 21.62
N GLY A 75 2.73 13.49 20.43
CA GLY A 75 2.79 14.57 19.46
C GLY A 75 4.08 14.63 18.64
N ASN A 76 4.95 13.61 18.73
CA ASN A 76 6.19 13.57 17.95
C ASN A 76 6.00 12.87 16.59
N SER A 77 5.61 13.63 15.58
CA SER A 77 5.44 13.15 14.21
C SER A 77 6.72 13.03 13.39
N ALA A 78 7.84 13.60 13.86
CA ALA A 78 9.07 13.69 13.08
C ALA A 78 9.58 12.34 12.52
N PRO A 79 9.57 11.23 13.29
CA PRO A 79 10.00 9.93 12.76
C PRO A 79 9.10 9.40 11.63
N ALA A 80 7.79 9.65 11.71
CA ALA A 80 6.85 9.23 10.67
C ALA A 80 7.05 10.05 9.39
N LEU A 81 7.26 11.36 9.52
CA LEU A 81 7.55 12.26 8.39
C LEU A 81 8.86 11.90 7.69
N GLU A 82 9.95 11.70 8.44
CA GLU A 82 11.27 11.41 7.87
C GLU A 82 11.32 10.08 7.10
N SER A 83 10.55 9.10 7.57
CA SER A 83 10.50 7.77 6.99
C SER A 83 9.39 7.61 5.92
N GLY A 84 8.50 8.59 5.77
CA GLY A 84 7.31 8.48 4.91
C GLY A 84 6.33 7.41 5.39
N ALA A 85 6.22 7.21 6.70
CA ALA A 85 5.38 6.16 7.28
C ALA A 85 3.90 6.56 7.25
N GLN A 86 3.20 6.12 6.20
CA GLN A 86 1.77 6.37 5.95
C GLN A 86 1.39 7.86 5.93
N PHE A 87 2.36 8.74 5.75
CA PHE A 87 2.17 10.17 5.69
C PHE A 87 3.25 10.82 4.81
N PRO A 88 2.92 11.84 3.98
CA PRO A 88 1.57 12.36 3.70
C PRO A 88 0.65 11.31 3.08
N ILE A 89 -0.66 11.43 3.35
CA ILE A 89 -1.70 10.53 2.82
C ILE A 89 -2.74 11.34 2.04
N GLY A 90 -3.17 10.82 0.90
CA GLY A 90 -4.26 11.36 0.09
C GLY A 90 -5.56 10.56 0.25
N ASP A 91 -6.67 11.14 -0.22
CA ASP A 91 -7.95 10.44 -0.27
C ASP A 91 -7.88 9.28 -1.28
N PRO A 92 -8.25 8.04 -0.88
CA PRO A 92 -8.29 6.91 -1.81
C PRO A 92 -9.44 6.95 -2.84
N LEU A 93 -10.33 7.95 -2.81
CA LEU A 93 -11.50 8.10 -3.70
C LEU A 93 -11.46 9.30 -4.66
#